data_AF-A0A174AMV6-F1
#
_entry.id   AF-A0A174AMV6-F1
#
_cell.length_a   1.000
_cell.length_b   1.000
_cell.length_c   1.000
_cell.angle_alpha   90.00
_cell.angle_beta   90.00
_cell.angle_gamma   90.00
#
_symmetry.space_group_name_H-M   'P 1'
#
loop_
_entity.id
_entity.type
_entity.pdbx_description
1 polymer ?
#
loop_
_entity_poly.entity_id
_entity_poly.type
_entity_poly.pdbx_seq_one_letter_code
_entity_poly.pdbx_strand_id
1 'polypeptide(L)'
;MKKKIMGVILAATLIVSQAVTAFAGSKTSEVVLPNDFAAYYTVTEGTREAFAEAEAVSPQTVDAIIEVNNGSMTLAQLVADMKELLKAEGAAGLKMTEEQVDALAADLGSRTFVTKFFDLEPVNGGIKDDNGDYLVTLSVPAISTAMTEVAFLHFSTDRAAWEVVEASDVDYTNKEITASFKDLSPVAVIAKVDTSADNAIGTSPQTGRFPVSVLWIGAAVILGATGVIVLRKRKEK
;
A
#
# COMPACT_ATOMS: atom_id res chain seq x y z
N MET A 1 -7.51 43.89 -29.86
CA MET A 1 -7.23 43.93 -28.42
C MET A 1 -7.92 42.76 -27.72
N LYS A 2 -7.07 41.90 -27.13
CA LYS A 2 -7.21 40.98 -25.97
C LYS A 2 -8.56 40.29 -25.69
N LYS A 3 -8.61 39.00 -26.01
CA LYS A 3 -9.61 38.02 -25.57
C LYS A 3 -9.33 37.58 -24.12
N LYS A 4 -10.39 37.44 -23.32
CA LYS A 4 -10.42 36.96 -21.93
C LYS A 4 -10.35 35.43 -21.88
N ILE A 5 -9.52 34.81 -21.03
CA ILE A 5 -9.74 33.47 -20.41
C ILE A 5 -8.89 33.42 -19.11
N MET A 6 -9.46 33.69 -17.94
CA MET A 6 -9.75 32.70 -16.88
C MET A 6 -8.55 31.81 -16.52
N GLY A 7 -7.76 32.25 -15.54
CA GLY A 7 -6.80 31.41 -14.83
C GLY A 7 -7.52 30.60 -13.75
N VAL A 8 -7.50 29.28 -13.90
CA VAL A 8 -7.93 28.34 -12.87
C VAL A 8 -6.78 28.20 -11.88
N ILE A 9 -7.01 28.65 -10.65
CA ILE A 9 -6.11 28.45 -9.52
C ILE A 9 -6.25 26.98 -9.10
N LEU A 10 -5.20 26.19 -9.34
CA LEU A 10 -5.11 24.81 -8.87
C LEU A 10 -5.01 24.85 -7.33
N ALA A 11 -6.07 24.41 -6.64
CA ALA A 11 -6.10 24.31 -5.19
C ALA A 11 -5.33 23.05 -4.76
N ALA A 12 -4.10 23.22 -4.27
CA ALA A 12 -3.38 22.16 -3.58
C ALA A 12 -4.03 21.94 -2.20
N THR A 13 -4.84 20.87 -2.09
CA THR A 13 -5.41 20.42 -0.82
C THR A 13 -4.31 19.81 0.05
N LEU A 14 -4.00 20.48 1.15
CA LEU A 14 -3.06 20.05 2.18
C LEU A 14 -3.68 18.87 2.96
N ILE A 15 -3.23 17.64 2.69
CA ILE A 15 -3.66 16.45 3.43
C ILE A 15 -3.02 16.50 4.81
N VAL A 16 -3.85 16.54 5.85
CA VAL A 16 -3.45 16.47 7.26
C VAL A 16 -2.76 15.14 7.50
N SER A 17 -1.45 15.19 7.80
CA SER A 17 -0.63 14.05 8.19
C SER A 17 -1.11 13.48 9.52
N GLN A 18 -1.99 12.48 9.45
CA GLN A 18 -2.17 11.55 10.55
C GLN A 18 -0.95 10.63 10.52
N ALA A 19 -0.31 10.44 11.67
CA ALA A 19 0.92 9.68 11.80
C ALA A 19 0.76 8.30 11.15
N VAL A 20 1.31 8.16 9.95
CA VAL A 20 1.58 6.84 9.41
C VAL A 20 2.53 6.23 10.41
N THR A 21 2.12 5.13 11.04
CA THR A 21 3.07 4.24 11.69
C THR A 21 4.08 3.87 10.62
N ALA A 22 5.20 4.59 10.64
CA ALA A 22 6.30 4.42 9.75
C ALA A 22 6.65 2.94 9.73
N PHE A 23 6.94 2.42 8.54
CA PHE A 23 7.58 1.14 8.34
C PHE A 23 8.95 1.19 9.06
N ALA A 24 8.93 1.00 10.38
CA ALA A 24 10.10 1.00 11.24
C ALA A 24 10.83 -0.32 10.96
N GLY A 25 11.79 -0.25 10.03
CA GLY A 25 12.55 -1.39 9.52
C GLY A 25 12.22 -1.66 8.06
N SER A 26 13.24 -1.76 7.21
CA SER A 26 13.11 -2.02 5.78
C SER A 26 12.49 -3.40 5.53
N LYS A 27 11.17 -3.47 5.35
CA LYS A 27 10.42 -4.71 5.07
C LYS A 27 10.63 -5.25 3.64
N THR A 28 11.33 -4.52 2.74
CA THR A 28 11.74 -5.02 1.42
C THR A 28 13.05 -5.79 1.44
N SER A 29 13.96 -5.49 2.38
CA SER A 29 15.31 -6.05 2.38
C SER A 29 15.40 -7.51 2.82
N GLU A 30 14.26 -8.17 3.06
CA GLU A 30 14.20 -9.53 3.59
C GLU A 30 13.50 -10.52 2.64
N VAL A 31 12.84 -10.07 1.57
CA VAL A 31 12.29 -11.00 0.57
C VAL A 31 13.44 -11.56 -0.25
N VAL A 32 13.65 -12.88 -0.17
CA VAL A 32 14.72 -13.56 -0.88
C VAL A 32 14.20 -14.82 -1.55
N LEU A 33 14.92 -15.27 -2.56
CA LEU A 33 14.63 -16.55 -3.21
C LEU A 33 15.31 -17.68 -2.43
N PRO A 34 14.59 -18.75 -2.07
CA PRO A 34 15.21 -19.99 -1.63
C PRO A 34 16.19 -20.50 -2.69
N ASN A 35 17.20 -21.26 -2.26
CA ASN A 35 18.28 -21.73 -3.16
C ASN A 35 17.75 -22.44 -4.42
N ASP A 36 16.64 -23.16 -4.31
CA ASP A 36 16.04 -23.92 -5.42
C ASP A 36 15.40 -22.99 -6.48
N PHE A 37 15.08 -21.74 -6.13
CA PHE A 37 14.47 -20.73 -7.00
C PHE A 37 15.44 -19.62 -7.42
N ALA A 38 16.53 -19.42 -6.68
CA ALA A 38 17.53 -18.36 -6.96
C ALA A 38 18.25 -18.50 -8.32
N ALA A 39 18.18 -19.67 -8.96
CA ALA A 39 18.72 -19.89 -10.31
C ALA A 39 17.74 -19.50 -11.44
N TYR A 40 16.47 -19.27 -11.11
CA TYR A 40 15.37 -19.08 -12.07
C TYR A 40 14.66 -17.74 -11.93
N TYR A 41 14.89 -17.03 -10.83
CA TYR A 41 14.31 -15.72 -10.59
C TYR A 41 15.35 -14.78 -10.01
N THR A 42 15.08 -13.48 -10.12
CA THR A 42 15.77 -12.43 -9.37
C THR A 42 14.74 -11.59 -8.63
N VAL A 43 15.09 -11.17 -7.42
CA VAL A 43 14.31 -10.22 -6.63
C VAL A 43 15.15 -8.96 -6.48
N THR A 44 14.62 -7.84 -6.96
CA THR A 44 15.25 -6.52 -6.87
C THR A 44 14.41 -5.63 -5.97
N GLU A 45 15.06 -4.75 -5.20
CA GLU A 45 14.33 -3.78 -4.38
C GLU A 45 13.46 -2.88 -5.26
N GLY A 46 12.22 -2.63 -4.81
CA GLY A 46 11.24 -1.83 -5.55
C GLY A 46 11.57 -0.34 -5.57
N THR A 47 12.54 0.00 -6.43
CA THR A 47 12.94 1.35 -6.78
C THR A 47 12.25 1.77 -8.07
N ARG A 48 12.24 3.08 -8.36
CA ARG A 48 11.64 3.57 -9.61
C ARG A 48 12.38 2.99 -10.82
N GLU A 49 13.70 2.88 -10.72
CA GLU A 49 14.56 2.32 -11.76
C GLU A 49 14.24 0.86 -12.03
N ALA A 50 13.98 0.05 -10.99
CA ALA A 50 13.56 -1.34 -11.14
C ALA A 50 12.17 -1.47 -11.79
N PHE A 51 11.31 -0.45 -11.63
CA PHE A 51 9.96 -0.43 -12.19
C PHE A 51 9.86 0.33 -13.52
N ALA A 52 10.95 0.48 -14.27
CA ALA A 52 10.97 1.24 -15.52
C ALA A 52 9.94 0.73 -16.56
N GLU A 53 9.73 -0.58 -16.66
CA GLU A 53 8.72 -1.15 -17.56
C GLU A 53 7.30 -0.79 -17.13
N ALA A 54 7.01 -0.91 -15.83
CA ALA A 54 5.73 -0.50 -15.26
C ALA A 54 5.51 1.02 -15.40
N GLU A 55 6.56 1.83 -15.28
CA GLU A 55 6.48 3.30 -15.44
C GLU A 55 6.18 3.67 -16.90
N ALA A 56 6.72 2.93 -17.87
CA ALA A 56 6.38 3.11 -19.28
C ALA A 56 4.90 2.76 -19.58
N VAL A 57 4.34 1.78 -18.88
CA VAL A 57 2.93 1.38 -19.02
C VAL A 57 2.00 2.37 -18.31
N SER A 58 2.27 2.66 -17.03
CA SER A 58 1.46 3.52 -16.17
C SER A 58 2.35 4.27 -15.16
N PRO A 59 2.77 5.50 -15.48
CA PRO A 59 3.60 6.31 -14.57
C PRO A 59 2.93 6.56 -13.22
N GLN A 60 1.61 6.81 -13.23
CA GLN A 60 0.84 7.10 -12.01
C GLN A 60 0.68 5.87 -11.13
N THR A 61 0.63 4.67 -11.72
CA THR A 61 0.68 3.41 -10.94
C THR A 61 2.03 3.30 -10.22
N VAL A 62 3.14 3.60 -10.89
CA VAL A 62 4.46 3.56 -10.26
C VAL A 62 4.61 4.63 -9.19
N ASP A 63 4.09 5.84 -9.40
CA ASP A 63 4.07 6.87 -8.36
C ASP A 63 3.38 6.37 -7.08
N ALA A 64 2.19 5.76 -7.20
CA ALA A 64 1.47 5.17 -6.07
C ALA A 64 2.24 4.02 -5.40
N ILE A 65 2.88 3.14 -6.19
CA ILE A 65 3.74 2.07 -5.67
C ILE A 65 4.91 2.64 -4.85
N ILE A 66 5.55 3.70 -5.32
CA ILE A 66 6.65 4.35 -4.60
C ILE A 66 6.16 5.00 -3.30
N GLU A 67 4.96 5.59 -3.30
CA GLU A 67 4.34 6.11 -2.08
C GLU A 67 4.03 5.00 -1.06
N VAL A 68 3.55 3.83 -1.51
CA VAL A 68 3.41 2.64 -0.66
C VAL A 68 4.77 2.22 -0.10
N ASN A 69 5.81 2.19 -0.93
CA ASN A 69 7.16 1.78 -0.50
C ASN A 69 7.81 2.76 0.50
N ASN A 70 7.49 4.05 0.38
CA ASN A 70 7.86 5.08 1.36
C ASN A 70 7.00 5.02 2.64
N GLY A 71 5.93 4.24 2.59
CA GLY A 71 4.97 4.09 3.66
C GLY A 71 4.05 5.28 3.82
N SER A 72 3.85 6.10 2.80
CA SER A 72 2.89 7.20 2.84
C SER A 72 1.47 6.78 2.41
N MET A 73 1.32 5.57 1.85
CA MET A 73 0.07 5.07 1.28
C MET A 73 -0.30 3.67 1.80
N THR A 74 -1.59 3.47 2.09
CA THR A 74 -2.22 2.20 2.48
C THR A 74 -2.92 1.54 1.29
N LEU A 75 -3.31 0.26 1.40
CA LEU A 75 -4.11 -0.43 0.37
C LEU A 75 -5.41 0.32 0.03
N ALA A 76 -6.11 0.83 1.05
CA ALA A 76 -7.34 1.58 0.85
C ALA A 76 -7.12 2.88 0.07
N GLN A 77 -5.99 3.55 0.30
CA GLN A 77 -5.61 4.75 -0.45
C GLN A 77 -5.18 4.40 -1.88
N LEU A 78 -4.41 3.33 -2.08
CA LEU A 78 -4.05 2.84 -3.42
C LEU A 78 -5.29 2.55 -4.28
N VAL A 79 -6.28 1.86 -3.71
CA VAL A 79 -7.56 1.61 -4.37
C VAL A 79 -8.33 2.89 -4.68
N ALA A 80 -8.34 3.87 -3.75
CA ALA A 80 -8.98 5.15 -3.98
C ALA A 80 -8.32 5.92 -5.14
N ASP A 81 -6.99 5.90 -5.21
CA ASP A 81 -6.23 6.50 -6.30
C ASP A 81 -6.55 5.80 -7.63
N MET A 82 -6.57 4.47 -7.67
CA MET A 82 -7.00 3.73 -8.87
C MET A 82 -8.38 4.17 -9.38
N LYS A 83 -9.35 4.37 -8.48
CA LYS A 83 -10.68 4.86 -8.85
C LYS A 83 -10.66 6.29 -9.39
N GLU A 84 -9.77 7.13 -8.88
CA GLU A 84 -9.61 8.49 -9.40
C GLU A 84 -8.93 8.50 -10.76
N LEU A 85 -7.92 7.64 -10.97
CA LEU A 85 -7.24 7.46 -12.24
C LEU A 85 -8.19 7.00 -13.35
N LEU A 86 -9.19 6.17 -13.04
CA LEU A 86 -10.21 5.74 -14.00
C LEU A 86 -11.15 6.86 -14.44
N LYS A 87 -11.40 7.85 -13.57
CA LYS A 87 -12.26 9.02 -13.88
C LYS A 87 -11.54 10.09 -14.67
N ALA A 88 -10.21 10.16 -14.55
CA ALA A 88 -9.40 11.09 -15.32
C ALA A 88 -9.45 10.73 -16.82
N GLU A 89 -9.74 11.72 -17.67
CA GLU A 89 -9.70 11.51 -19.12
C GLU A 89 -8.30 11.05 -19.54
N GLY A 90 -8.23 9.90 -20.21
CA GLY A 90 -6.99 9.32 -20.70
C GLY A 90 -6.35 8.25 -19.81
N ALA A 91 -7.06 7.75 -18.78
CA ALA A 91 -6.75 6.57 -17.92
C ALA A 91 -5.29 6.14 -18.08
N ALA A 92 -4.41 6.73 -17.25
CA ALA A 92 -2.97 6.85 -17.48
C ALA A 92 -2.21 5.51 -17.52
N GLY A 93 -2.49 4.69 -18.53
CA GLY A 93 -1.99 3.33 -18.65
C GLY A 93 -2.93 2.26 -18.09
N LEU A 94 -3.72 2.55 -17.06
CA LEU A 94 -4.53 1.54 -16.36
C LEU A 94 -5.72 1.05 -17.20
N LYS A 95 -5.76 -0.27 -17.47
CA LYS A 95 -6.82 -0.96 -18.24
C LYS A 95 -7.72 -1.78 -17.31
N MET A 96 -8.41 -1.10 -16.40
CA MET A 96 -9.43 -1.70 -15.53
C MET A 96 -10.75 -0.95 -15.68
N THR A 97 -11.88 -1.60 -15.43
CA THR A 97 -13.18 -0.94 -15.27
C THR A 97 -13.42 -0.58 -13.80
N GLU A 98 -14.38 0.31 -13.53
CA GLU A 98 -14.78 0.64 -12.15
C GLU A 98 -15.21 -0.62 -11.39
N GLU A 99 -15.94 -1.54 -12.03
CA GLU A 99 -16.37 -2.79 -11.42
C GLU A 99 -15.20 -3.72 -11.08
N GLN A 100 -14.16 -3.75 -11.92
CA GLN A 100 -12.95 -4.54 -11.63
C GLN A 100 -12.19 -3.95 -10.44
N VAL A 101 -12.12 -2.62 -10.34
CA VAL A 101 -11.49 -1.96 -9.18
C VAL A 101 -12.33 -2.14 -7.92
N ASP A 102 -13.66 -2.14 -8.01
CA ASP A 102 -14.53 -2.44 -6.88
C ASP A 102 -14.39 -3.90 -6.40
N ALA A 103 -14.27 -4.85 -7.34
CA ALA A 103 -13.99 -6.24 -7.01
C ALA A 103 -12.63 -6.39 -6.31
N LEU A 104 -11.59 -5.73 -6.83
CA LEU A 104 -10.26 -5.70 -6.20
C LEU A 104 -10.33 -5.05 -4.80
N ALA A 105 -11.08 -3.95 -4.65
CA ALA A 105 -11.26 -3.27 -3.37
C ALA A 105 -11.89 -4.17 -2.31
N ALA A 106 -12.89 -4.96 -2.71
CA ALA A 106 -13.55 -5.91 -1.82
C ALA A 106 -12.59 -7.00 -1.35
N ASP A 107 -11.74 -7.49 -2.25
CA ASP A 107 -10.76 -8.54 -1.97
C ASP A 107 -9.59 -8.04 -1.08
N LEU A 108 -9.19 -6.79 -1.28
CA LEU A 108 -8.16 -6.13 -0.47
C LEU A 108 -8.66 -5.62 0.88
N GLY A 109 -9.98 -5.49 1.08
CA GLY A 109 -10.56 -4.75 2.21
C GLY A 109 -10.22 -5.28 3.61
N SER A 110 -9.92 -6.58 3.73
CA SER A 110 -9.48 -7.22 4.99
C SER A 110 -7.96 -7.35 5.11
N ARG A 111 -7.21 -7.05 4.04
CA ARG A 111 -5.78 -7.33 3.91
C ARG A 111 -4.96 -6.08 4.18
N THR A 112 -3.69 -6.29 4.48
CA THR A 112 -2.68 -5.25 4.70
C THR A 112 -1.38 -5.64 4.02
N PHE A 113 -0.53 -4.66 3.72
CA PHE A 113 0.81 -4.93 3.19
C PHE A 113 1.67 -5.63 4.24
N VAL A 114 2.24 -6.78 3.85
CA VAL A 114 3.23 -7.51 4.64
C VAL A 114 4.64 -7.12 4.21
N THR A 115 4.84 -6.92 2.92
CA THR A 115 6.07 -6.39 2.33
C THR A 115 5.76 -5.08 1.61
N LYS A 116 6.80 -4.32 1.25
CA LYS A 116 6.64 -3.32 0.20
C LYS A 116 6.70 -3.98 -1.18
N PHE A 117 6.44 -3.22 -2.22
CA PHE A 117 6.63 -3.68 -3.59
C PHE A 117 8.10 -3.93 -3.88
N PHE A 118 8.37 -5.03 -4.56
CA PHE A 118 9.66 -5.41 -5.10
C PHE A 118 9.48 -5.81 -6.56
N ASP A 119 10.60 -5.80 -7.27
CA ASP A 119 10.67 -6.25 -8.65
C ASP A 119 11.05 -7.74 -8.66
N LEU A 120 10.32 -8.52 -9.44
CA LEU A 120 10.48 -9.97 -9.54
C LEU A 120 10.55 -10.32 -11.02
N GLU A 121 11.68 -10.84 -11.46
CA GLU A 121 11.89 -11.15 -12.87
C GLU A 121 12.31 -12.61 -13.05
N PRO A 122 11.90 -13.27 -14.14
CA PRO A 122 12.36 -14.60 -14.46
C PRO A 122 13.76 -14.51 -15.09
N VAL A 123 14.69 -15.34 -14.62
CA VAL A 123 15.97 -15.59 -15.29
C VAL A 123 16.00 -17.01 -15.82
N ASN A 124 16.78 -17.26 -16.88
CA ASN A 124 16.87 -18.57 -17.52
C ASN A 124 15.50 -19.18 -17.93
N GLY A 125 14.49 -18.33 -18.18
CA GLY A 125 13.14 -18.74 -18.58
C GLY A 125 12.15 -18.97 -17.41
N GLY A 126 12.60 -18.89 -16.16
CA GLY A 126 11.77 -19.15 -14.99
C GLY A 126 11.33 -20.62 -14.86
N ILE A 127 10.54 -20.91 -13.84
CA ILE A 127 9.87 -22.20 -13.64
C ILE A 127 8.41 -22.02 -14.04
N LYS A 128 7.89 -22.90 -14.90
CA LYS A 128 6.48 -22.87 -15.34
C LYS A 128 5.69 -23.99 -14.71
N ASP A 129 4.45 -23.71 -14.33
CA ASP A 129 3.47 -24.73 -13.97
C ASP A 129 2.79 -25.34 -15.20
N ASP A 130 1.84 -26.26 -14.98
CA ASP A 130 1.11 -26.96 -16.04
C ASP A 130 0.26 -26.02 -16.92
N ASN A 131 -0.05 -24.81 -16.44
CA ASN A 131 -0.80 -23.80 -17.19
C ASN A 131 0.11 -22.87 -18.00
N GLY A 132 1.43 -22.96 -17.80
CA GLY A 132 2.42 -22.05 -18.40
C GLY A 132 2.64 -20.77 -17.60
N ASP A 133 2.10 -20.68 -16.38
CA ASP A 133 2.29 -19.55 -15.47
C ASP A 133 3.61 -19.72 -14.69
N TYR A 134 4.26 -18.62 -14.32
CA TYR A 134 5.49 -18.60 -13.54
C TYR A 134 5.21 -19.05 -12.10
N LEU A 135 5.68 -20.25 -11.76
CA LEU A 135 5.64 -20.77 -10.39
C LEU A 135 6.85 -20.26 -9.63
N VAL A 136 6.61 -19.55 -8.53
CA VAL A 136 7.67 -18.98 -7.70
C VAL A 136 7.41 -19.27 -6.22
N THR A 137 8.47 -19.62 -5.50
CA THR A 137 8.49 -19.65 -4.04
C THR A 137 9.44 -18.57 -3.54
N LEU A 138 8.96 -17.75 -2.61
CA LEU A 138 9.71 -16.65 -2.00
C LEU A 138 9.82 -16.87 -0.50
N SER A 139 11.00 -16.63 0.07
CA SER A 139 11.19 -16.52 1.50
C SER A 139 10.84 -15.10 1.94
N VAL A 140 9.85 -14.98 2.81
CA VAL A 140 9.28 -13.72 3.31
C VAL A 140 9.28 -13.78 4.84
N PRO A 141 10.37 -13.38 5.52
CA PRO A 141 10.53 -13.50 6.97
C PRO A 141 9.43 -12.81 7.79
N ALA A 142 8.76 -11.82 7.21
CA ALA A 142 7.66 -11.09 7.83
C ALA A 142 6.38 -11.93 8.01
N ILE A 143 6.21 -13.07 7.32
CA ILE A 143 5.00 -13.89 7.48
C ILE A 143 4.96 -14.62 8.82
N SER A 144 3.76 -14.74 9.40
CA SER A 144 3.55 -15.44 10.66
C SER A 144 2.19 -16.12 10.68
N THR A 145 1.99 -17.04 11.62
CA THR A 145 0.73 -17.77 11.78
C THR A 145 -0.45 -16.87 12.21
N ALA A 146 -0.21 -15.61 12.55
CA ALA A 146 -1.24 -14.60 12.79
C ALA A 146 -1.78 -13.98 11.49
N MET A 147 -1.14 -14.28 10.35
CA MET A 147 -1.56 -13.85 9.02
C MET A 147 -2.37 -14.96 8.37
N THR A 148 -3.51 -14.60 7.80
CA THR A 148 -4.40 -15.47 7.02
C THR A 148 -4.66 -14.81 5.66
N GLU A 149 -5.27 -15.53 4.72
CA GLU A 149 -5.59 -14.98 3.38
C GLU A 149 -4.35 -14.35 2.70
N VAL A 150 -3.21 -15.04 2.80
CA VAL A 150 -1.91 -14.58 2.26
C VAL A 150 -1.96 -14.64 0.74
N ALA A 151 -1.64 -13.53 0.10
CA ALA A 151 -1.60 -13.39 -1.35
C ALA A 151 -0.57 -12.35 -1.77
N PHE A 152 -0.51 -12.12 -3.07
CA PHE A 152 0.30 -11.09 -3.67
C PHE A 152 -0.59 -10.07 -4.36
N LEU A 153 -0.32 -8.79 -4.11
CA LEU A 153 -0.82 -7.71 -4.96
C LEU A 153 0.18 -7.52 -6.10
N HIS A 154 -0.30 -7.70 -7.32
CA HIS A 154 0.51 -7.64 -8.53
C HIS A 154 -0.06 -6.61 -9.50
N PHE A 155 0.81 -5.78 -10.09
CA PHE A 155 0.44 -4.97 -11.23
C PHE A 155 1.01 -5.58 -12.50
N SER A 156 0.12 -6.15 -13.32
CA SER A 156 0.49 -6.72 -14.61
C SER A 156 0.83 -5.63 -15.61
N THR A 157 2.06 -5.60 -16.10
CA THR A 157 2.51 -4.65 -17.12
C THR A 157 1.94 -5.00 -18.49
N ASP A 158 1.77 -6.30 -18.79
CA ASP A 158 1.17 -6.79 -20.04
C ASP A 158 -0.31 -6.40 -20.17
N ARG A 159 -1.07 -6.57 -19.08
CA ARG A 159 -2.50 -6.23 -19.03
C ARG A 159 -2.74 -4.78 -18.62
N ALA A 160 -1.72 -4.12 -18.08
CA ALA A 160 -1.82 -2.82 -17.42
C ALA A 160 -2.94 -2.80 -16.37
N ALA A 161 -3.02 -3.85 -15.55
CA ALA A 161 -4.10 -4.08 -14.60
C ALA A 161 -3.59 -4.66 -13.29
N TRP A 162 -4.24 -4.29 -12.19
CA TRP A 162 -3.98 -4.86 -10.88
C TRP A 162 -4.74 -6.16 -10.68
N GLU A 163 -4.11 -7.11 -9.99
CA GLU A 163 -4.73 -8.36 -9.60
C GLU A 163 -4.22 -8.83 -8.23
N VAL A 164 -5.04 -9.62 -7.56
CA VAL A 164 -4.63 -10.41 -6.39
C VAL A 164 -4.29 -11.80 -6.89
N VAL A 165 -3.07 -12.24 -6.60
CA VAL A 165 -2.59 -13.59 -6.87
C VAL A 165 -2.54 -14.34 -5.55
N GLU A 166 -3.48 -15.26 -5.35
CA GLU A 166 -3.54 -16.05 -4.12
C GLU A 166 -2.31 -16.95 -3.97
N ALA A 167 -1.81 -17.09 -2.75
CA ALA A 167 -0.78 -18.06 -2.46
C ALA A 167 -1.33 -19.49 -2.62
N SER A 168 -0.65 -20.32 -3.40
CA SER A 168 -0.97 -21.74 -3.53
C SER A 168 -0.50 -22.55 -2.32
N ASP A 169 0.57 -22.10 -1.66
CA ASP A 169 1.10 -22.71 -0.45
C ASP A 169 1.78 -21.66 0.44
N VAL A 170 1.67 -21.83 1.77
CA VAL A 170 2.26 -20.93 2.77
C VAL A 170 2.90 -21.76 3.88
N ASP A 171 4.23 -21.76 3.91
CA ASP A 171 5.01 -22.39 4.96
C ASP A 171 5.44 -21.34 6.00
N TYR A 172 4.66 -21.22 7.07
CA TYR A 172 4.97 -20.32 8.19
C TYR A 172 6.23 -20.71 8.98
N THR A 173 6.70 -21.96 8.86
CA THR A 173 7.89 -22.47 9.54
C THR A 173 9.15 -22.01 8.81
N ASN A 174 9.21 -22.28 7.50
CA ASN A 174 10.34 -21.90 6.65
C ASN A 174 10.24 -20.45 6.15
N LYS A 175 9.12 -19.79 6.42
CA LYS A 175 8.79 -18.43 5.95
C LYS A 175 8.70 -18.37 4.43
N GLU A 176 8.12 -19.38 3.81
CA GLU A 176 8.02 -19.46 2.35
C GLU A 176 6.58 -19.31 1.87
N ILE A 177 6.40 -18.62 0.74
CA ILE A 177 5.11 -18.44 0.07
C ILE A 177 5.29 -18.86 -1.38
N THR A 178 4.41 -19.73 -1.88
CA THR A 178 4.39 -20.17 -3.27
C THR A 178 3.16 -19.61 -4.00
N ALA A 179 3.33 -19.15 -5.22
CA ALA A 179 2.24 -18.71 -6.10
C ALA A 179 2.59 -18.85 -7.59
N SER A 180 1.56 -18.83 -8.44
CA SER A 180 1.68 -18.85 -9.90
C SER A 180 1.25 -17.51 -10.50
N PHE A 181 2.09 -16.95 -11.37
CA PHE A 181 1.91 -15.64 -11.99
C PHE A 181 1.90 -15.71 -13.52
N LYS A 182 0.98 -15.04 -14.20
CA LYS A 182 0.97 -14.97 -15.68
C LYS A 182 2.15 -14.17 -16.21
N ASP A 183 2.38 -13.05 -15.56
CA ASP A 183 3.50 -12.13 -15.70
C ASP A 183 3.88 -11.68 -14.30
N LEU A 184 5.10 -11.20 -14.16
CA LEU A 184 5.68 -10.82 -12.88
C LEU A 184 5.77 -9.30 -12.82
N SER A 185 6.28 -8.78 -11.70
CA SER A 185 6.63 -7.38 -11.41
C SER A 185 5.71 -6.24 -11.89
N PRO A 186 5.36 -5.27 -11.02
CA PRO A 186 5.70 -5.16 -9.60
C PRO A 186 4.84 -6.04 -8.67
N VAL A 187 5.44 -6.58 -7.61
CA VAL A 187 4.75 -7.49 -6.67
C VAL A 187 4.94 -7.07 -5.20
N ALA A 188 3.89 -7.17 -4.39
CA ALA A 188 3.95 -7.04 -2.93
C ALA A 188 3.15 -8.16 -2.24
N VAL A 189 3.61 -8.63 -1.08
CA VAL A 189 2.86 -9.59 -0.26
C VAL A 189 1.80 -8.85 0.56
N ILE A 190 0.59 -9.37 0.53
CA ILE A 190 -0.54 -8.90 1.32
C ILE A 190 -1.11 -10.05 2.14
N ALA A 191 -1.62 -9.74 3.33
CA ALA A 191 -2.32 -10.72 4.15
C ALA A 191 -3.31 -10.04 5.08
N LYS A 192 -4.31 -10.80 5.51
CA LYS A 192 -5.17 -10.43 6.61
C LYS A 192 -4.45 -10.72 7.92
N VAL A 193 -4.28 -9.71 8.76
CA VAL A 193 -3.68 -9.86 10.08
C VAL A 193 -4.81 -10.01 11.09
N ASP A 194 -4.87 -11.16 11.77
CA ASP A 194 -5.79 -11.31 12.90
C ASP A 194 -5.23 -10.53 14.10
N THR A 195 -5.70 -9.29 14.26
CA THR A 195 -5.48 -8.50 15.49
C THR A 195 -6.20 -9.11 16.72
N SER A 196 -6.89 -10.23 16.54
CA SER A 196 -7.62 -10.96 17.58
C SER A 196 -6.72 -11.68 18.61
N ALA A 197 -5.39 -11.69 18.42
CA ALA A 197 -4.46 -12.41 19.28
C ALA A 197 -3.44 -11.52 20.04
N ASP A 198 -3.57 -10.19 20.05
CA ASP A 198 -2.57 -9.29 20.66
C ASP A 198 -2.92 -8.74 22.06
N ASN A 199 -3.80 -9.44 22.79
CA ASN A 199 -3.99 -9.22 24.24
C ASN A 199 -3.30 -10.31 25.09
N ALA A 200 -2.16 -10.82 24.62
CA ALA A 200 -1.36 -11.80 25.37
C ALA A 200 0.15 -11.52 25.29
N ILE A 201 0.56 -10.26 25.37
CA ILE A 201 1.94 -9.91 25.74
C ILE A 201 1.91 -9.37 27.17
N GLY A 202 2.50 -10.15 28.06
CA GLY A 202 2.63 -9.85 29.48
C GLY A 202 3.13 -8.44 29.70
N THR A 203 2.37 -7.68 30.46
CA THR A 203 2.81 -6.41 31.03
C THR A 203 3.95 -6.69 32.01
N SER A 204 5.18 -6.61 31.53
CA SER A 204 6.30 -6.28 32.42
C SER A 204 5.96 -4.92 33.06
N PRO A 205 5.91 -4.77 34.39
CA PRO A 205 5.38 -3.56 35.00
C PRO A 205 6.32 -2.38 34.72
N GLN A 206 5.97 -1.53 33.76
CA GLN A 206 6.50 -0.17 33.73
C GLN A 206 5.79 0.62 34.83
N THR A 207 6.50 0.85 35.92
CA THR A 207 6.13 1.80 36.94
C THR A 207 5.95 3.19 36.33
N GLY A 208 4.71 3.68 36.33
CA GLY A 208 4.41 5.11 36.40
C GLY A 208 3.83 5.78 35.15
N ARG A 209 2.55 5.53 34.84
CA ARG A 209 1.54 6.61 34.63
C ARG A 209 0.13 6.04 34.46
N PHE A 210 -0.84 6.73 35.06
CA PHE A 210 -2.25 6.38 35.22
C PHE A 210 -3.09 6.33 33.92
N PRO A 211 -4.24 5.62 33.92
CA PRO A 211 -5.02 5.32 32.72
C PRO A 211 -5.91 6.50 32.31
N VAL A 212 -5.94 6.82 31.01
CA VAL A 212 -6.95 7.67 30.41
C VAL A 212 -7.86 6.78 29.56
N SER A 213 -8.93 6.29 30.20
CA SER A 213 -10.12 5.82 29.51
C SER A 213 -10.87 7.03 28.95
N VAL A 214 -10.70 7.32 27.66
CA VAL A 214 -11.59 8.21 26.89
C VAL A 214 -12.71 7.32 26.36
N LEU A 215 -13.85 7.18 27.05
CA LEU A 215 -15.04 8.04 26.93
C LEU A 215 -15.42 8.33 25.47
N TRP A 216 -16.08 7.36 24.85
CA TRP A 216 -17.12 7.62 23.86
C TRP A 216 -18.32 8.27 24.55
N ILE A 217 -18.85 9.34 23.97
CA ILE A 217 -20.27 9.64 23.72
C ILE A 217 -20.39 11.14 23.38
N GLY A 218 -21.07 11.42 22.26
CA GLY A 218 -22.01 12.54 22.22
C GLY A 218 -21.62 13.74 21.37
N ALA A 219 -22.25 13.80 20.20
CA ALA A 219 -22.41 15.01 19.40
C ALA A 219 -22.88 16.23 20.21
N ALA A 220 -22.34 17.42 19.90
CA ALA A 220 -23.12 18.66 19.73
C ALA A 220 -22.22 19.83 19.33
N VAL A 221 -22.63 20.46 18.24
CA VAL A 221 -22.24 21.76 17.70
C VAL A 221 -22.26 22.86 18.77
N ILE A 222 -21.17 23.63 18.92
CA ILE A 222 -21.23 25.08 19.24
C ILE A 222 -20.10 25.81 18.49
N LEU A 223 -20.49 26.52 17.43
CA LEU A 223 -19.78 27.70 16.93
C LEU A 223 -19.98 28.86 17.93
N GLY A 224 -18.93 29.61 18.26
CA GLY A 224 -19.11 30.82 19.08
C GLY A 224 -17.83 31.54 19.46
N ALA A 225 -17.49 32.53 18.64
CA ALA A 225 -16.37 33.45 18.77
C ALA A 225 -16.15 34.06 20.16
N THR A 226 -14.88 34.23 20.55
CA THR A 226 -14.45 35.33 21.42
C THR A 226 -13.21 35.99 20.83
N GLY A 227 -13.43 37.20 20.31
CA GLY A 227 -12.41 38.04 19.70
C GLY A 227 -11.43 38.59 20.72
N VAL A 228 -10.17 38.63 20.30
CA VAL A 228 -9.09 39.40 20.88
C VAL A 228 -9.41 40.90 20.74
N ILE A 229 -9.55 41.62 21.85
CA ILE A 229 -9.31 43.07 21.86
C ILE A 229 -8.32 43.39 22.98
N VAL A 230 -7.09 43.66 22.56
CA VAL A 230 -6.00 44.24 23.33
C VAL A 230 -6.19 45.77 23.35
N LEU A 231 -6.19 46.32 24.57
CA LEU A 231 -5.75 47.66 25.02
C LEU A 231 -5.54 48.77 23.98
N ARG A 232 -6.15 49.94 24.23
CA ARG A 232 -5.41 51.22 24.32
C ARG A 232 -6.19 52.37 25.00
N LYS A 233 -5.74 52.66 26.22
CA LYS A 233 -5.48 53.97 26.87
C LYS A 233 -6.20 55.26 26.39
N ARG A 234 -6.75 55.96 27.40
CA ARG A 234 -6.66 57.42 27.73
C ARG A 234 -7.01 58.44 26.64
N LYS A 235 -7.97 59.34 26.91
CA LYS A 235 -7.76 60.65 27.58
C LYS A 235 -9.08 61.46 27.73
N GLU A 236 -9.16 62.12 28.88
CA GLU A 236 -9.73 63.45 29.21
C GLU A 236 -10.73 64.11 28.23
N LYS A 237 -11.89 64.54 28.75
CA LYS A 237 -12.08 65.88 29.31
C LYS A 237 -13.32 65.95 30.20
#